data_AF-A0A2W7ASE6-F1
#
_entry.id   AF-A0A2W7ASE6-F1
#
_cell.length_a   1.000
_cell.length_b   1.000
_cell.length_c   1.000
_cell.angle_alpha   90.00
_cell.angle_beta   90.00
_cell.angle_gamma   90.00
#
_symmetry.space_group_name_H-M   'P 1'
#
loop_
_entity.id
_entity.type
_entity.pdbx_description
1 polymer ?
#
loop_
_entity_poly.entity_id
_entity_poly.type
_entity_poly.pdbx_seq_one_letter_code
_entity_poly.pdbx_strand_id
1 'polypeptide(L)'
;MLLPGDQLEELCSQARNEIIFVAPFIKASALERLLSKIPDATNLSCVTRWRPEEIIAGVSDLDVWHLIMRCQNASLWLRPDLHAKYYRSDQNCLVGSANITSTALGWLSQANLELLVPLSAQKPQLKQFESELFLGSVRVSQTIFEQMKQTVELLQEQLPKTRDFEVVTKLDLEVEAFSIVTVDTWLPALRNPEDLYLAYCGRLEELSRASRQTALQDLSLLTLPAGLSKSAFQVYIGSLILQMPVVNRVDEFLEIPQRFGAVKNLLTSLPCNQNLEFDAAHAWQTLMRWFLYFMPSRYTLSVPNHSEVFGRSRTSI
;
A
#
# COMPACT_ATOMS: atom_id res chain seq x y z
N MET A 1 -12.88 -17.57 28.65
CA MET A 1 -13.04 -17.33 27.20
C MET A 1 -11.63 -17.26 26.64
N LEU A 2 -11.31 -18.02 25.59
CA LEU A 2 -9.97 -17.99 24.99
C LEU A 2 -9.85 -16.67 24.22
N LEU A 3 -8.96 -15.77 24.63
CA LEU A 3 -8.82 -14.47 23.97
C LEU A 3 -8.11 -14.64 22.62
N PRO A 4 -8.44 -13.83 21.59
CA PRO A 4 -7.69 -13.83 20.34
C PRO A 4 -6.19 -13.58 20.53
N GLY A 5 -5.82 -12.71 21.47
CA GLY A 5 -4.43 -12.43 21.81
C GLY A 5 -3.69 -13.63 22.40
N ASP A 6 -4.34 -14.44 23.25
CA ASP A 6 -3.74 -15.64 23.81
C ASP A 6 -3.45 -16.68 22.71
N GLN A 7 -4.40 -16.85 21.78
CA GLN A 7 -4.21 -17.72 20.60
C GLN A 7 -3.05 -17.26 19.73
N LEU A 8 -2.94 -15.94 19.51
CA LEU A 8 -1.90 -15.39 18.66
C LEU A 8 -0.52 -15.47 19.33
N GLU A 9 -0.41 -15.24 20.64
CA GLU A 9 0.83 -15.47 21.39
C GLU A 9 1.26 -16.94 21.34
N GLU A 10 0.32 -17.87 21.51
CA GLU A 10 0.60 -19.30 21.39
C GLU A 10 1.12 -19.64 19.98
N LEU A 11 0.44 -19.15 18.94
CA LEU A 11 0.86 -19.31 17.54
C LEU A 11 2.30 -18.81 17.30
N CYS A 12 2.66 -17.66 17.88
CA CYS A 12 4.00 -17.08 17.78
C CYS A 12 5.05 -17.95 18.48
N SER A 13 4.75 -18.41 19.70
CA SER A 13 5.69 -19.20 20.52
C SER A 13 6.01 -20.58 19.94
N GLN A 14 5.13 -21.10 19.08
CA GLN A 14 5.29 -22.40 18.42
C GLN A 14 6.03 -22.33 17.08
N ALA A 15 6.34 -21.13 16.59
CA ALA A 15 7.00 -20.94 15.30
C ALA A 15 8.40 -21.55 15.28
N ARG A 16 8.75 -22.17 14.16
CA ARG A 16 10.09 -22.75 13.95
C ARG A 16 10.83 -22.14 12.78
N ASN A 17 10.11 -21.80 11.70
CA ASN A 17 10.74 -21.33 10.47
C ASN A 17 10.23 -19.97 10.04
N GLU A 18 8.90 -19.79 10.01
CA GLU A 18 8.30 -18.58 9.45
C GLU A 18 7.00 -18.16 10.15
N ILE A 19 6.81 -16.85 10.25
CA ILE A 19 5.58 -16.22 10.67
C ILE A 19 5.15 -15.21 9.60
N ILE A 20 3.86 -15.19 9.29
CA ILE A 20 3.23 -14.14 8.51
C ILE A 20 2.15 -13.48 9.35
N PHE A 21 2.28 -12.17 9.55
CA PHE A 21 1.24 -11.33 10.12
C PHE A 21 0.57 -10.50 9.04
N VAL A 22 -0.76 -10.56 8.97
CA VAL A 22 -1.53 -9.80 7.98
C VAL A 22 -2.70 -9.16 8.69
N ALA A 23 -2.66 -7.83 8.81
CA ALA A 23 -3.77 -7.05 9.34
C ALA A 23 -3.71 -5.61 8.80
N PRO A 24 -4.85 -4.99 8.44
CA PRO A 24 -4.87 -3.59 8.02
C PRO A 24 -4.42 -2.65 9.13
N PHE A 25 -4.71 -2.97 10.39
CA PHE A 25 -4.34 -2.15 11.54
C PHE A 25 -3.39 -2.91 12.47
N ILE A 26 -2.23 -2.31 12.70
CA ILE A 26 -1.20 -2.84 13.58
C ILE A 26 -0.71 -1.70 14.48
N LYS A 27 -0.73 -1.93 15.79
CA LYS A 27 -0.19 -1.00 16.79
C LYS A 27 1.16 -1.48 17.29
N ALA A 28 2.11 -0.56 17.46
CA ALA A 28 3.47 -0.90 17.88
C ALA A 28 3.50 -1.66 19.20
N SER A 29 2.76 -1.22 20.22
CA SER A 29 2.69 -1.90 21.52
C SER A 29 2.15 -3.33 21.45
N ALA A 30 1.14 -3.56 20.60
CA ALA A 30 0.57 -4.90 20.42
C ALA A 30 1.53 -5.81 19.64
N LEU A 31 2.17 -5.27 18.60
CA LEU A 31 3.18 -5.99 17.83
C LEU A 31 4.39 -6.33 18.69
N GLU A 32 4.94 -5.38 19.45
CA GLU A 32 6.09 -5.61 20.34
C GLU A 32 5.84 -6.76 21.31
N ARG A 33 4.64 -6.83 21.87
CA ARG A 33 4.20 -7.95 22.72
C ARG A 33 4.26 -9.29 21.96
N LEU A 34 3.77 -9.35 20.72
CA LEU A 34 3.87 -10.57 19.90
C LEU A 34 5.31 -10.92 19.53
N LEU A 35 6.11 -9.92 19.11
CA LEU A 35 7.52 -10.10 18.77
C LEU A 35 8.31 -10.72 19.92
N SER A 36 7.99 -10.36 21.17
CA SER A 36 8.63 -10.96 22.36
C SER A 36 8.39 -12.47 22.54
N LYS A 37 7.43 -13.05 21.78
CA LYS A 37 7.12 -14.48 21.79
C LYS A 37 7.75 -15.23 20.61
N ILE A 38 8.26 -14.53 19.61
CA ILE A 38 8.81 -15.13 18.39
C ILE A 38 10.26 -15.59 18.65
N PRO A 39 10.63 -16.84 18.34
CA PRO A 39 12.02 -17.28 18.43
C PRO A 39 12.92 -16.53 17.44
N ASP A 40 14.13 -16.14 17.87
CA ASP A 40 15.06 -15.27 17.11
C ASP A 40 15.38 -15.74 15.68
N ALA A 41 15.39 -17.05 15.43
CA ALA A 41 15.72 -17.64 14.12
C ALA A 41 14.55 -17.62 13.12
N THR A 42 13.37 -17.13 13.51
CA THR A 42 12.15 -17.17 12.70
C THR A 42 12.13 -16.05 11.65
N ASN A 43 11.80 -16.39 10.40
CA ASN A 43 11.55 -15.40 9.36
C ASN A 43 10.19 -14.73 9.58
N LEU A 44 10.14 -13.40 9.65
CA LEU A 44 8.90 -12.65 9.88
C LEU A 44 8.54 -11.81 8.66
N SER A 45 7.34 -12.03 8.14
CA SER A 45 6.71 -11.15 7.15
C SER A 45 5.48 -10.48 7.76
N CYS A 46 5.51 -9.16 7.88
CA CYS A 46 4.37 -8.38 8.34
C CYS A 46 3.78 -7.64 7.14
N VAL A 47 2.49 -7.85 6.84
CA VAL A 47 1.76 -7.18 5.77
C VAL A 47 0.66 -6.32 6.39
N THR A 48 0.66 -5.04 6.06
CA THR A 48 -0.32 -4.08 6.54
C THR A 48 -0.74 -3.13 5.43
N ARG A 49 -1.52 -2.10 5.75
CA ARG A 49 -1.75 -0.97 4.84
C ARG A 49 -1.45 0.33 5.57
N TRP A 50 -0.98 1.32 4.83
CA TRP A 50 -0.80 2.67 5.37
C TRP A 50 -1.66 3.65 4.59
N ARG A 51 -2.54 4.30 5.35
CA ARG A 51 -3.26 5.49 4.91
C ARG A 51 -2.93 6.63 5.86
N PRO A 52 -2.59 7.82 5.35
CA PRO A 52 -2.25 8.95 6.20
C PRO A 52 -3.30 9.25 7.28
N GLU A 53 -4.58 9.22 6.94
CA GLU A 53 -5.69 9.45 7.87
C GLU A 53 -5.79 8.37 8.96
N GLU A 54 -5.50 7.11 8.65
CA GLU A 54 -5.51 6.01 9.63
C GLU A 54 -4.34 6.13 10.61
N ILE A 55 -3.19 6.64 10.15
CA ILE A 55 -2.03 6.94 10.98
C ILE A 55 -2.30 8.17 11.85
N ILE A 56 -2.84 9.26 11.27
CA ILE A 56 -3.18 10.50 11.99
C ILE A 56 -4.25 10.24 13.06
N ALA A 57 -5.28 9.45 12.74
CA ALA A 57 -6.30 9.03 13.69
C ALA A 57 -5.76 8.09 14.77
N GLY A 58 -4.53 7.58 14.60
CA GLY A 58 -3.91 6.68 15.54
C GLY A 58 -4.62 5.33 15.61
N VAL A 59 -5.12 4.79 14.50
CA VAL A 59 -5.56 3.38 14.41
C VAL A 59 -4.47 2.47 13.81
N SER A 60 -3.61 3.03 12.97
CA SER A 60 -2.35 2.43 12.51
C SER A 60 -1.15 3.15 13.13
N ASP A 61 0.04 2.58 13.02
CA ASP A 61 1.25 3.12 13.65
C ASP A 61 2.47 2.97 12.74
N LEU A 62 3.20 4.06 12.52
CA LEU A 62 4.43 4.05 11.74
C LEU A 62 5.59 3.41 12.52
N ASP A 63 5.54 3.40 13.86
CA ASP A 63 6.57 2.80 14.70
C ASP A 63 6.67 1.27 14.52
N VAL A 64 5.65 0.64 13.93
CA VAL A 64 5.69 -0.74 13.45
C VAL A 64 6.90 -0.99 12.55
N TRP A 65 7.25 -0.03 11.67
CA TRP A 65 8.43 -0.15 10.82
C TRP A 65 9.71 -0.30 11.64
N HIS A 66 9.89 0.53 12.67
CA HIS A 66 11.06 0.51 13.53
C HIS A 66 11.17 -0.80 14.32
N LEU A 67 10.05 -1.35 14.79
CA LEU A 67 10.03 -2.65 15.45
C LEU A 67 10.46 -3.78 14.52
N ILE A 68 9.92 -3.82 13.30
CA ILE A 68 10.27 -4.84 12.30
C ILE A 68 11.75 -4.75 11.92
N MET A 69 12.31 -3.54 11.75
CA MET A 69 13.72 -3.36 11.40
C MET A 69 14.72 -3.73 12.50
N ARG A 70 14.27 -3.90 13.75
CA ARG A 70 15.12 -4.41 14.84
C ARG A 70 15.29 -5.94 14.78
N CYS A 71 14.41 -6.64 14.06
CA CYS A 71 14.47 -8.09 13.91
C CYS A 71 15.38 -8.48 12.75
N GLN A 72 16.26 -9.46 12.95
CA GLN A 72 17.29 -9.84 11.97
C GLN A 72 16.71 -10.38 10.65
N ASN A 73 15.62 -11.15 10.71
CA ASN A 73 15.01 -11.82 9.57
C ASN A 73 13.56 -11.36 9.35
N ALA A 74 13.34 -10.05 9.35
CA ALA A 74 11.99 -9.49 9.24
C ALA A 74 11.80 -8.52 8.07
N SER A 75 10.56 -8.42 7.61
CA SER A 75 10.16 -7.53 6.53
C SER A 75 8.75 -6.98 6.75
N LEU A 76 8.56 -5.71 6.42
CA LEU A 76 7.25 -5.05 6.39
C LEU A 76 6.83 -4.85 4.94
N TRP A 77 5.56 -5.10 4.66
CA TRP A 77 4.97 -5.01 3.33
C TRP A 77 3.66 -4.21 3.41
N LEU A 78 3.36 -3.45 2.35
CA LEU A 78 2.15 -2.66 2.22
C LEU A 78 1.26 -3.24 1.13
N ARG A 79 -0.02 -3.45 1.46
CA ARG A 79 -1.07 -3.92 0.56
C ARG A 79 -2.25 -2.92 0.63
N PRO A 80 -2.40 -1.98 -0.32
CA PRO A 80 -3.32 -0.83 -0.21
C PRO A 80 -4.81 -1.18 0.02
N ASP A 81 -5.26 -2.29 -0.58
CA ASP A 81 -6.62 -2.83 -0.51
C ASP A 81 -6.80 -3.88 0.61
N LEU A 82 -5.81 -4.06 1.49
CA LEU A 82 -5.85 -5.07 2.55
C LEU A 82 -7.02 -4.84 3.50
N HIS A 83 -7.78 -5.90 3.74
CA HIS A 83 -8.80 -5.93 4.80
C HIS A 83 -8.80 -7.25 5.60
N ALA A 84 -8.06 -8.26 5.16
CA ALA A 84 -7.96 -9.56 5.82
C ALA A 84 -7.22 -9.48 7.15
N LYS A 85 -7.59 -10.37 8.09
CA LYS A 85 -6.85 -10.64 9.32
C LYS A 85 -6.44 -12.10 9.29
N TYR A 86 -5.16 -12.31 9.03
CA TYR A 86 -4.57 -13.61 8.76
C TYR A 86 -3.22 -13.70 9.44
N TYR A 87 -3.03 -14.74 10.23
CA TYR A 87 -1.79 -14.97 10.95
C TYR A 87 -1.35 -16.40 10.69
N ARG A 88 -0.14 -16.60 10.17
CA ARG A 88 0.43 -17.93 9.96
C ARG A 88 1.70 -18.10 10.76
N SER A 89 1.88 -19.27 11.34
CA SER A 89 3.12 -19.77 11.91
C SER A 89 3.34 -21.17 11.36
N ASP A 90 4.37 -21.31 10.52
CA ASP A 90 4.64 -22.53 9.75
C ASP A 90 3.36 -23.06 9.05
N GLN A 91 2.77 -24.13 9.57
CA GLN A 91 1.60 -24.79 8.98
C GLN A 91 0.27 -24.47 9.68
N ASN A 92 0.31 -23.68 10.76
CA ASN A 92 -0.86 -23.30 11.53
C ASN A 92 -1.25 -21.87 11.18
N CYS A 93 -2.54 -21.64 10.98
CA CYS A 93 -3.09 -20.34 10.66
C CYS A 93 -4.18 -19.96 11.66
N LEU A 94 -4.31 -18.67 11.95
CA LEU A 94 -5.47 -18.07 12.59
C LEU A 94 -6.07 -17.05 11.63
N VAL A 95 -7.38 -17.15 11.38
CA VAL A 95 -8.10 -16.25 10.48
C VAL A 95 -9.36 -15.75 11.17
N GLY A 96 -9.69 -14.48 11.02
CA GLY A 96 -10.91 -13.94 11.61
C GLY A 96 -11.01 -12.43 11.50
N SER A 97 -11.40 -11.79 12.60
CA SER A 97 -11.73 -10.36 12.63
C SER A 97 -10.71 -9.51 13.41
N ALA A 98 -9.98 -10.11 14.35
CA ALA A 98 -9.06 -9.41 15.24
C ALA A 98 -7.85 -8.82 14.49
N ASN A 99 -7.68 -7.50 14.54
CA ASN A 99 -6.45 -6.81 14.14
C ASN A 99 -5.33 -6.98 15.18
N ILE A 100 -4.09 -6.55 14.87
CA ILE A 100 -2.99 -6.51 15.86
C ILE A 100 -3.07 -5.21 16.67
N THR A 101 -4.09 -5.12 17.53
CA THR A 101 -4.28 -4.01 18.47
C THR A 101 -4.69 -4.58 19.82
N SER A 102 -4.34 -3.91 20.92
CA SER A 102 -4.68 -4.40 22.27
C SER A 102 -6.20 -4.54 22.48
N THR A 103 -6.99 -3.65 21.87
CA THR A 103 -8.46 -3.72 21.90
C THR A 103 -9.00 -4.95 21.17
N ALA A 104 -8.49 -5.24 19.96
CA ALA A 104 -8.96 -6.38 19.16
C ALA A 104 -8.45 -7.74 19.68
N LEU A 105 -7.26 -7.76 20.29
CA LEU A 105 -6.65 -8.98 20.82
C LEU A 105 -7.15 -9.34 22.23
N GLY A 106 -8.06 -8.57 22.82
CA GLY A 106 -8.59 -8.88 24.16
C GLY A 106 -7.69 -8.47 25.32
N TRP A 107 -6.69 -7.62 25.09
CA TRP A 107 -5.69 -7.23 26.10
C TRP A 107 -6.05 -5.99 26.91
N LEU A 108 -7.22 -5.41 26.67
CA LEU A 108 -7.76 -4.30 27.45
C LEU A 108 -9.06 -4.72 28.13
N SER A 109 -9.43 -4.01 29.20
CA SER A 109 -10.68 -4.24 29.92
C SER A 109 -11.93 -3.97 29.07
N GLN A 110 -11.85 -3.01 28.14
CA GLN A 110 -12.88 -2.71 27.14
C GLN A 110 -12.44 -3.21 25.75
N ALA A 111 -12.25 -4.52 25.64
CA ALA A 111 -11.87 -5.16 24.38
C ALA A 111 -13.06 -5.34 23.42
N ASN A 112 -12.76 -5.41 22.12
CA ASN A 112 -13.73 -5.78 21.10
C ASN A 112 -14.11 -7.26 21.23
N LEU A 113 -15.33 -7.60 20.86
CA LEU A 113 -15.74 -8.99 20.67
C LEU A 113 -15.26 -9.48 19.30
N GLU A 114 -14.08 -10.10 19.27
CA GLU A 114 -13.45 -10.61 18.06
C GLU A 114 -13.35 -12.14 18.08
N LEU A 115 -13.14 -12.73 16.91
CA LEU A 115 -12.89 -14.16 16.77
C LEU A 115 -11.68 -14.45 15.89
N LEU A 116 -10.98 -15.55 16.20
CA LEU A 116 -9.98 -16.18 15.36
C LEU A 116 -10.32 -17.67 15.28
N VAL A 117 -10.20 -18.22 14.07
CA VAL A 117 -10.46 -19.63 13.78
C VAL A 117 -9.15 -20.29 13.35
N PRO A 118 -8.73 -21.38 14.00
CA PRO A 118 -7.56 -22.13 13.58
C PRO A 118 -7.81 -22.89 12.29
N LEU A 119 -6.89 -22.76 11.34
CA LEU A 119 -6.89 -23.43 10.05
C LEU A 119 -5.49 -23.96 9.74
N SER A 120 -5.41 -24.91 8.80
CA SER A 120 -4.15 -25.43 8.30
C SER A 120 -3.71 -24.64 7.06
N ALA A 121 -2.43 -24.26 7.00
CA ALA A 121 -1.82 -23.54 5.87
C ALA A 121 -1.81 -24.38 4.58
N GLN A 122 -2.02 -25.70 4.69
CA GLN A 122 -2.10 -26.58 3.52
C GLN A 122 -3.38 -26.40 2.71
N LYS A 123 -4.39 -25.69 3.23
CA LYS A 123 -5.61 -25.38 2.48
C LYS A 123 -5.27 -24.62 1.19
N PRO A 124 -5.67 -25.13 0.01
CA PRO A 124 -5.34 -24.48 -1.27
C PRO A 124 -5.75 -23.00 -1.34
N GLN A 125 -6.89 -22.66 -0.73
CA GLN A 125 -7.40 -21.28 -0.70
C GLN A 125 -6.46 -20.33 0.06
N LEU A 126 -5.82 -20.80 1.14
CA LEU A 126 -4.87 -19.97 1.91
C LEU A 126 -3.56 -19.80 1.15
N LYS A 127 -3.08 -20.83 0.44
CA LYS A 127 -1.91 -20.72 -0.44
C LYS A 127 -2.13 -19.77 -1.61
N GLN A 128 -3.32 -19.81 -2.20
CA GLN A 128 -3.71 -18.87 -3.24
C GLN A 128 -3.78 -17.45 -2.67
N PHE A 129 -4.43 -17.27 -1.52
CA PHE A 129 -4.50 -15.98 -0.83
C PHE A 129 -3.10 -15.41 -0.53
N GLU A 130 -2.16 -16.21 -0.02
CA GLU A 130 -0.79 -15.74 0.23
C GLU A 130 -0.07 -15.35 -1.05
N SER A 131 -0.22 -16.15 -2.12
CA SER A 131 0.34 -15.80 -3.43
C SER A 131 -0.18 -14.46 -3.93
N GLU A 132 -1.50 -14.25 -3.88
CA GLU A 132 -2.15 -13.01 -4.28
C GLU A 132 -1.75 -11.83 -3.38
N LEU A 133 -1.66 -12.05 -2.06
CA LEU A 133 -1.27 -11.05 -1.07
C LEU A 133 0.09 -10.46 -1.41
N PHE A 134 1.12 -11.31 -1.53
CA PHE A 134 2.48 -10.84 -1.80
C PHE A 134 2.67 -10.31 -3.21
N LEU A 135 1.98 -10.88 -4.21
CA LEU A 135 2.03 -10.39 -5.59
C LEU A 135 1.64 -8.91 -5.69
N GLY A 136 0.62 -8.49 -4.95
CA GLY A 136 0.20 -7.09 -4.92
C GLY A 136 0.68 -6.29 -3.71
N SER A 137 1.71 -6.76 -3.00
CA SER A 137 2.31 -6.02 -1.88
C SER A 137 3.63 -5.37 -2.28
N VAL A 138 3.94 -4.23 -1.65
CA VAL A 138 5.22 -3.54 -1.80
C VAL A 138 6.03 -3.67 -0.51
N ARG A 139 7.30 -4.09 -0.61
CA ARG A 139 8.19 -4.12 0.57
C ARG A 139 8.50 -2.70 1.00
N VAL A 140 8.31 -2.39 2.29
CA VAL A 140 8.68 -1.08 2.83
C VAL A 140 10.20 -0.94 2.81
N SER A 141 10.67 0.13 2.17
CA SER A 141 12.04 0.61 2.26
C SER A 141 12.10 1.87 3.11
N GLN A 142 13.31 2.28 3.51
CA GLN A 142 13.52 3.55 4.21
C GLN A 142 12.90 4.73 3.45
N THR A 143 13.01 4.74 2.11
CA THR A 143 12.46 5.84 1.30
C THR A 143 10.92 5.86 1.28
N ILE A 144 10.27 4.70 1.32
CA ILE A 144 8.80 4.61 1.41
C ILE A 144 8.32 5.07 2.78
N PHE A 145 9.01 4.64 3.84
CA PHE A 145 8.72 5.09 5.20
C PHE A 145 8.85 6.60 5.35
N GLU A 146 9.95 7.19 4.88
CA GLU A 146 10.18 8.64 4.93
C GLU A 146 9.13 9.41 4.13
N GLN A 147 8.75 8.92 2.95
CA GLN A 147 7.70 9.53 2.14
C GLN A 147 6.35 9.51 2.89
N MET A 148 5.97 8.37 3.48
CA MET A 148 4.73 8.27 4.24
C MET A 148 4.75 9.18 5.47
N LYS A 149 5.87 9.22 6.20
CA LYS A 149 6.06 10.09 7.36
C LYS A 149 5.88 11.57 6.99
N GLN A 150 6.55 12.04 5.93
CA GLN A 150 6.41 13.41 5.44
C GLN A 150 4.97 13.71 5.00
N THR A 151 4.33 12.77 4.31
CA THR A 151 2.91 12.91 3.91
C THR A 151 2.00 13.04 5.14
N VAL A 152 2.19 12.23 6.17
CA VAL A 152 1.44 12.33 7.44
C VAL A 152 1.65 13.67 8.11
N GLU A 153 2.90 14.14 8.23
CA GLU A 153 3.23 15.45 8.82
C GLU A 153 2.53 16.60 8.08
N LEU A 154 2.62 16.62 6.75
CA LEU A 154 1.99 17.65 5.91
C LEU A 154 0.46 17.62 5.95
N LEU A 155 -0.14 16.44 6.06
CA LEU A 155 -1.59 16.27 6.12
C LEU A 155 -2.15 16.53 7.50
N GLN A 156 -1.40 16.25 8.57
CA GLN A 156 -1.81 16.52 9.95
C GLN A 156 -2.02 18.01 10.20
N GLU A 157 -1.28 18.88 9.51
CA GLU A 157 -1.48 20.33 9.55
C GLU A 157 -2.76 20.78 8.82
N GLN A 158 -3.26 19.98 7.89
CA GLN A 158 -4.38 20.33 7.00
C GLN A 158 -5.70 19.63 7.39
N LEU A 159 -5.65 18.51 8.11
CA LEU A 159 -6.82 17.76 8.54
C LEU A 159 -7.31 18.24 9.91
N PRO A 160 -8.63 18.47 10.10
CA PRO A 160 -9.18 18.77 11.42
C PRO A 160 -8.90 17.60 12.38
N LYS A 161 -8.45 17.89 13.60
CA LYS A 161 -8.14 16.87 14.65
C LYS A 161 -9.35 16.04 15.10
N THR A 162 -10.56 16.41 14.66
CA THR A 162 -11.83 15.84 15.10
C THR A 162 -12.75 15.64 13.90
N ARG A 163 -12.64 14.49 13.25
CA ARG A 163 -13.79 13.85 12.59
C ARG A 163 -13.68 12.35 12.82
N ASP A 164 -14.81 11.74 13.15
CA ASP A 164 -15.03 10.33 12.87
C ASP A 164 -14.84 10.18 11.35
N PHE A 165 -13.75 9.54 10.95
CA PHE A 165 -13.49 9.28 9.55
C PHE A 165 -14.55 8.27 9.09
N GLU A 166 -15.66 8.78 8.57
CA GLU A 166 -16.43 8.02 7.60
C GLU A 166 -15.50 7.81 6.41
N VAL A 167 -14.85 6.64 6.39
CA VAL A 167 -14.30 6.08 5.16
C VAL A 167 -15.47 6.16 4.20
N VAL A 168 -15.38 7.05 3.21
CA VAL A 168 -16.32 7.06 2.10
C VAL A 168 -16.15 5.69 1.49
N THR A 169 -17.06 4.79 1.86
CA THR A 169 -17.27 3.49 1.23
C THR A 169 -17.23 3.79 -0.25
N LYS A 170 -16.34 3.07 -0.94
CA LYS A 170 -16.14 3.07 -2.39
C LYS A 170 -17.30 3.81 -3.04
N LEU A 171 -17.03 4.96 -3.66
CA LEU A 171 -17.99 5.56 -4.58
C LEU A 171 -18.61 4.38 -5.34
N ASP A 172 -19.91 4.11 -5.12
CA ASP A 172 -20.65 2.99 -5.71
C ASP A 172 -20.81 3.30 -7.20
N LEU A 173 -19.68 3.42 -7.88
CA LEU A 173 -19.55 3.49 -9.31
C LEU A 173 -19.82 2.05 -9.72
N GLU A 174 -21.01 1.82 -10.26
CA GLU A 174 -21.31 0.65 -11.07
C GLU A 174 -20.31 0.64 -12.23
N VAL A 175 -19.13 0.05 -12.00
CA VAL A 175 -18.16 -0.15 -13.06
C VAL A 175 -18.68 -1.34 -13.85
N GLU A 176 -19.31 -1.06 -15.00
CA GLU A 176 -19.59 -2.06 -16.02
C GLU A 176 -18.35 -2.93 -16.23
N ALA A 177 -18.53 -4.25 -16.30
CA ALA A 177 -17.50 -5.28 -16.26
C ALA A 177 -16.52 -5.24 -17.47
N PHE A 178 -15.71 -4.19 -17.55
CA PHE A 178 -14.65 -4.03 -18.53
C PHE A 178 -13.31 -4.00 -17.79
N SER A 179 -12.47 -5.01 -18.07
CA SER A 179 -11.10 -5.21 -17.59
C SER A 179 -10.89 -4.85 -16.11
N ILE A 180 -10.98 -5.86 -15.24
CA ILE A 180 -10.70 -5.72 -13.81
C ILE A 180 -9.21 -5.45 -13.64
N VAL A 181 -8.81 -4.18 -13.68
CA VAL A 181 -7.46 -3.75 -13.28
C VAL A 181 -7.34 -4.01 -11.79
N THR A 182 -6.31 -4.76 -11.41
CA THR A 182 -6.02 -5.11 -10.01
C THR A 182 -4.84 -4.28 -9.50
N VAL A 183 -4.67 -4.23 -8.18
CA VAL A 183 -3.55 -3.50 -7.55
C VAL A 183 -2.19 -3.93 -8.12
N ASP A 184 -1.99 -5.22 -8.37
CA ASP A 184 -0.73 -5.80 -8.89
C ASP A 184 -0.46 -5.51 -10.37
N THR A 185 -1.47 -5.07 -11.14
CA THR A 185 -1.34 -4.74 -12.56
C THR A 185 -1.51 -3.25 -12.85
N TRP A 186 -1.87 -2.45 -11.83
CA TRP A 186 -2.23 -1.05 -12.01
C TRP A 186 -1.06 -0.15 -12.44
N LEU A 187 -1.34 0.70 -13.42
CA LEU A 187 -0.58 1.87 -13.83
C LEU A 187 -1.56 3.01 -14.08
N PRO A 188 -1.17 4.27 -13.89
CA PRO A 188 -2.05 5.39 -14.18
C PRO A 188 -2.43 5.43 -15.67
N ALA A 189 -3.71 5.54 -15.94
CA ALA A 189 -4.26 5.66 -17.30
C ALA A 189 -4.50 7.13 -17.70
N LEU A 190 -4.83 7.99 -16.73
CA LEU A 190 -5.08 9.40 -17.00
C LEU A 190 -3.81 10.12 -17.44
N ARG A 191 -3.80 10.61 -18.68
CA ARG A 191 -2.62 11.24 -19.30
C ARG A 191 -2.15 12.52 -18.61
N ASN A 192 -3.09 13.34 -18.15
CA ASN A 192 -2.83 14.65 -17.54
C ASN A 192 -3.16 14.57 -16.05
N PRO A 193 -2.17 14.37 -15.16
CA PRO A 193 -2.42 14.15 -13.73
C PRO A 193 -3.11 15.34 -13.02
N GLU A 194 -3.03 16.55 -13.57
CA GLU A 194 -3.73 17.73 -13.08
C GLU A 194 -5.26 17.62 -13.14
N ASP A 195 -5.78 16.83 -14.09
CA ASP A 195 -7.21 16.58 -14.26
C ASP A 195 -7.77 15.65 -13.17
N LEU A 196 -6.91 14.88 -12.49
CA LEU A 196 -7.32 13.90 -11.49
C LEU A 196 -8.04 14.56 -10.31
N TYR A 197 -7.61 15.78 -9.93
CA TYR A 197 -8.25 16.53 -8.85
C TYR A 197 -9.64 17.04 -9.24
N LEU A 198 -9.86 17.39 -10.52
CA LEU A 198 -11.18 17.79 -11.02
C LEU A 198 -12.17 16.62 -10.88
N ALA A 199 -11.74 15.42 -11.30
CA ALA A 199 -12.53 14.21 -11.16
C ALA A 199 -12.82 13.88 -9.68
N TYR A 200 -11.80 13.99 -8.82
CA TYR A 200 -11.95 13.80 -7.37
C TYR A 200 -12.96 14.76 -6.74
N CYS A 201 -13.00 16.03 -7.19
CA CYS A 201 -14.00 17.01 -6.76
C CYS A 201 -15.39 16.80 -7.38
N GLY A 202 -15.60 15.77 -8.21
CA GLY A 202 -16.86 15.52 -8.90
C GLY A 202 -17.14 16.46 -10.08
N ARG A 203 -16.18 17.28 -10.50
CA ARG A 203 -16.30 18.26 -11.60
C ARG A 203 -16.02 17.59 -12.95
N LEU A 204 -16.79 16.54 -13.23
CA LEU A 204 -16.59 15.64 -14.37
C LEU A 204 -16.95 16.27 -15.72
N GLU A 205 -17.79 17.30 -15.70
CA GLU A 205 -18.20 18.11 -16.85
C GLU A 205 -17.08 19.00 -17.39
N GLU A 206 -16.07 19.31 -16.56
CA GLU A 206 -14.86 20.03 -16.99
C GLU A 206 -13.88 19.13 -17.75
N LEU A 207 -14.13 17.82 -17.79
CA LEU A 207 -13.24 16.83 -18.40
C LEU A 207 -13.76 16.35 -19.75
N SER A 208 -12.81 16.05 -20.66
CA SER A 208 -13.14 15.27 -21.86
C SER A 208 -13.70 13.90 -21.46
N ARG A 209 -14.53 13.28 -22.32
CA ARG A 209 -15.08 11.94 -22.07
C ARG A 209 -13.99 10.90 -21.77
N ALA A 210 -12.85 10.98 -22.47
CA ALA A 210 -11.72 10.07 -22.28
C ALA A 210 -10.99 10.32 -20.95
N SER A 211 -10.70 11.59 -20.61
CA SER A 211 -10.10 11.95 -19.32
C SER A 211 -11.00 11.57 -18.15
N ARG A 212 -12.33 11.78 -18.29
CA ARG A 212 -13.31 11.38 -17.27
C ARG A 212 -13.24 9.89 -16.97
N GLN A 213 -13.23 9.05 -18.01
CA GLN A 213 -13.23 7.61 -17.85
C GLN A 213 -11.95 7.12 -17.16
N THR A 214 -10.78 7.56 -17.65
CA THR A 214 -9.48 7.17 -17.12
C THR A 214 -9.25 7.69 -15.70
N ALA A 215 -9.67 8.93 -15.40
CA ALA A 215 -9.58 9.49 -14.06
C ALA A 215 -10.42 8.71 -13.03
N LEU A 216 -11.66 8.33 -13.38
CA LEU A 216 -12.52 7.54 -12.49
C LEU A 216 -11.96 6.13 -12.27
N GLN A 217 -11.39 5.51 -13.32
CA GLN A 217 -10.72 4.22 -13.21
C GLN A 217 -9.53 4.29 -12.24
N ASP A 218 -8.63 5.27 -12.42
CA ASP A 218 -7.48 5.47 -11.52
C ASP A 218 -7.93 5.74 -10.08
N LEU A 219 -8.91 6.63 -9.87
CA LEU A 219 -9.43 6.96 -8.53
C LEU A 219 -10.09 5.77 -7.83
N SER A 220 -10.68 4.82 -8.58
CA SER A 220 -11.35 3.66 -8.01
C SER A 220 -10.39 2.73 -7.23
N LEU A 221 -9.11 2.70 -7.62
CA LEU A 221 -8.06 1.92 -6.96
C LEU A 221 -7.29 2.75 -5.92
N LEU A 222 -7.27 4.07 -6.07
CA LEU A 222 -6.52 4.99 -5.20
C LEU A 222 -7.24 5.41 -3.91
N THR A 223 -8.33 4.74 -3.50
CA THR A 223 -9.12 4.94 -2.24
C THR A 223 -8.69 6.13 -1.37
N LEU A 224 -9.28 7.31 -1.62
CA LEU A 224 -8.96 8.57 -0.93
C LEU A 224 -10.06 8.94 0.08
N PRO A 225 -9.73 9.61 1.20
CA PRO A 225 -10.74 10.29 2.00
C PRO A 225 -11.36 11.45 1.21
N ALA A 226 -12.59 11.84 1.54
CA ALA A 226 -13.26 12.98 0.92
C ALA A 226 -12.78 14.34 1.48
N GLY A 227 -12.95 15.39 0.69
CA GLY A 227 -12.72 16.77 1.13
C GLY A 227 -11.26 17.22 1.22
N LEU A 228 -10.32 16.53 0.57
CA LEU A 228 -8.93 16.96 0.50
C LEU A 228 -8.80 18.27 -0.31
N SER A 229 -8.01 19.20 0.20
CA SER A 229 -7.53 20.35 -0.58
C SER A 229 -6.67 19.87 -1.75
N LYS A 230 -6.44 20.70 -2.77
CA LYS A 230 -5.60 20.32 -3.92
C LYS A 230 -4.17 19.95 -3.50
N SER A 231 -3.59 20.69 -2.56
CA SER A 231 -2.25 20.42 -2.03
C SER A 231 -2.21 19.12 -1.23
N ALA A 232 -3.19 18.89 -0.35
CA ALA A 232 -3.31 17.64 0.40
C ALA A 232 -3.46 16.45 -0.54
N PHE A 233 -4.35 16.56 -1.52
CA PHE A 233 -4.58 15.54 -2.54
C PHE A 233 -3.30 15.18 -3.29
N GLN A 234 -2.51 16.16 -3.73
CA GLN A 234 -1.26 15.91 -4.45
C GLN A 234 -0.25 15.12 -3.61
N VAL A 235 -0.03 15.54 -2.37
CA VAL A 235 0.89 14.87 -1.43
C VAL A 235 0.40 13.46 -1.10
N TYR A 236 -0.91 13.29 -0.95
CA TYR A 236 -1.54 12.00 -0.69
C TYR A 236 -1.33 11.03 -1.85
N ILE A 237 -1.65 11.44 -3.09
CA ILE A 237 -1.48 10.62 -4.29
C ILE A 237 -0.03 10.18 -4.45
N GLY A 238 0.94 11.09 -4.26
CA GLY A 238 2.36 10.77 -4.32
C GLY A 238 2.74 9.60 -3.40
N SER A 239 2.21 9.57 -2.17
CA SER A 239 2.45 8.47 -1.22
C SER A 239 1.75 7.16 -1.61
N LEU A 240 0.57 7.22 -2.24
CA LEU A 240 -0.18 6.02 -2.63
C LEU A 240 0.45 5.33 -3.83
N ILE A 241 0.86 6.08 -4.86
CA ILE A 241 1.35 5.46 -6.09
C ILE A 241 2.65 4.68 -5.86
N LEU A 242 3.48 5.07 -4.88
CA LEU A 242 4.65 4.29 -4.48
C LEU A 242 4.31 2.97 -3.77
N GLN A 243 3.08 2.80 -3.29
CA GLN A 243 2.57 1.55 -2.72
C GLN A 243 1.95 0.64 -3.79
N MET A 244 1.92 1.08 -5.06
CA MET A 244 1.43 0.25 -6.18
C MET A 244 2.59 -0.59 -6.74
N PRO A 245 2.46 -1.93 -6.81
CA PRO A 245 3.56 -2.85 -7.15
C PRO A 245 4.32 -2.50 -8.44
N VAL A 246 3.62 -2.26 -9.55
CA VAL A 246 4.27 -1.94 -10.84
C VAL A 246 5.01 -0.60 -10.74
N VAL A 247 4.38 0.42 -10.16
CA VAL A 247 4.98 1.74 -9.97
C VAL A 247 6.20 1.67 -9.05
N ASN A 248 6.14 0.89 -7.97
CA ASN A 248 7.25 0.69 -7.06
C ASN A 248 8.45 0.03 -7.75
N ARG A 249 8.22 -1.00 -8.58
CA ARG A 249 9.29 -1.65 -9.36
C ARG A 249 9.96 -0.69 -10.34
N VAL A 250 9.18 0.21 -10.95
CA VAL A 250 9.74 1.29 -11.78
C VAL A 250 10.54 2.27 -10.92
N ASP A 251 9.99 2.71 -9.79
CA ASP A 251 10.66 3.63 -8.86
C ASP A 251 12.02 3.09 -8.37
N GLU A 252 12.10 1.81 -8.02
CA GLU A 252 13.36 1.12 -7.68
C GLU A 252 14.34 1.11 -8.86
N PHE A 253 13.86 0.81 -10.06
CA PHE A 253 14.72 0.79 -11.26
C PHE A 253 15.29 2.16 -11.62
N LEU A 254 14.63 3.23 -11.19
CA LEU A 254 15.01 4.63 -11.38
C LEU A 254 16.01 5.14 -10.33
N GLU A 255 16.46 4.32 -9.37
CA GLU A 255 17.60 4.66 -8.50
C GLU A 255 18.85 5.03 -9.30
N ILE A 256 19.01 4.39 -10.45
CA ILE A 256 19.97 4.76 -11.47
C ILE A 256 19.19 5.40 -12.62
N PRO A 257 19.59 6.57 -13.14
CA PRO A 257 18.90 7.19 -14.27
C PRO A 257 18.83 6.26 -15.48
N GLN A 258 17.62 6.08 -16.02
CA GLN A 258 17.31 5.18 -17.12
C GLN A 258 16.91 5.94 -18.37
N ARG A 259 17.26 5.38 -19.53
CA ARG A 259 16.73 5.85 -20.81
C ARG A 259 15.30 5.32 -21.01
N PHE A 260 14.51 6.05 -21.78
CA PHE A 260 13.13 5.69 -22.14
C PHE A 260 12.94 4.21 -22.54
N GLY A 261 13.80 3.69 -23.42
CA GLY A 261 13.71 2.30 -23.88
C GLY A 261 13.95 1.25 -22.79
N ALA A 262 14.80 1.54 -21.80
CA ALA A 262 15.08 0.62 -20.70
C ALA A 262 13.85 0.48 -19.78
N VAL A 263 13.16 1.57 -19.48
CA VAL A 263 11.94 1.55 -18.67
C VAL A 263 10.80 0.83 -19.39
N LYS A 264 10.66 1.03 -20.71
CA LYS A 264 9.70 0.25 -21.52
C LYS A 264 9.94 -1.25 -21.41
N ASN A 265 11.19 -1.70 -21.55
CA ASN A 265 11.53 -3.11 -21.46
C ASN A 265 11.19 -3.68 -20.07
N LEU A 266 11.40 -2.89 -19.01
CA LEU A 266 10.96 -3.25 -17.67
C LEU A 266 9.44 -3.39 -17.61
N LEU A 267 8.67 -2.41 -18.08
CA LEU A 267 7.20 -2.49 -18.02
C LEU A 267 6.64 -3.69 -18.79
N THR A 268 7.23 -4.06 -19.92
CA THR A 268 6.85 -5.27 -20.68
C THR A 268 7.12 -6.57 -19.92
N SER A 269 8.06 -6.58 -18.95
CA SER A 269 8.32 -7.76 -18.11
C SER A 269 7.48 -7.82 -16.84
N LEU A 270 6.70 -6.79 -16.53
CA LEU A 270 5.86 -6.70 -15.34
C LEU A 270 4.40 -7.14 -15.60
N PRO A 271 3.62 -7.46 -14.54
CA PRO A 271 2.24 -7.93 -14.68
C PRO A 271 1.31 -6.98 -15.45
N CYS A 272 1.57 -5.67 -15.48
CA CYS A 272 0.80 -4.70 -16.26
C CYS A 272 0.73 -5.03 -17.77
N ASN A 273 1.69 -5.80 -18.30
CA ASN A 273 1.69 -6.25 -19.69
C ASN A 273 0.60 -7.30 -20.01
N GLN A 274 -0.08 -7.83 -19.00
CA GLN A 274 -1.21 -8.74 -19.19
C GLN A 274 -2.51 -8.00 -19.55
N ASN A 275 -2.55 -6.67 -19.39
CA ASN A 275 -3.69 -5.85 -19.79
C ASN A 275 -3.80 -5.80 -21.32
N LEU A 276 -5.00 -6.09 -21.86
CA LEU A 276 -5.23 -6.24 -23.30
C LEU A 276 -4.82 -5.03 -24.15
N GLU A 277 -4.98 -3.81 -23.63
CA GLU A 277 -4.66 -2.55 -24.32
C GLU A 277 -3.32 -1.95 -23.87
N PHE A 278 -2.44 -2.74 -23.27
CA PHE A 278 -1.19 -2.24 -22.74
C PHE A 278 -0.21 -1.80 -23.85
N ASP A 279 0.17 -0.53 -23.82
CA ASP A 279 1.28 0.02 -24.60
C ASP A 279 2.35 0.58 -23.64
N ALA A 280 3.53 -0.05 -23.64
CA ALA A 280 4.62 0.32 -22.73
C ALA A 280 5.13 1.75 -22.94
N ALA A 281 5.09 2.29 -24.16
CA ALA A 281 5.53 3.66 -24.43
C ALA A 281 4.53 4.67 -23.90
N HIS A 282 3.24 4.44 -24.17
CA HIS A 282 2.15 5.27 -23.66
C HIS A 282 2.12 5.25 -22.13
N ALA A 283 2.15 4.05 -21.53
CA ALA A 283 2.14 3.85 -20.09
C ALA A 283 3.33 4.55 -19.42
N TRP A 284 4.55 4.40 -19.98
CA TRP A 284 5.72 5.06 -19.41
C TRP A 284 5.63 6.58 -19.48
N GLN A 285 5.21 7.14 -20.61
CA GLN A 285 5.02 8.59 -20.73
C GLN A 285 3.96 9.12 -19.77
N THR A 286 2.88 8.37 -19.51
CA THR A 286 1.85 8.74 -18.54
C THR A 286 2.41 8.69 -17.12
N LEU A 287 3.15 7.63 -16.77
CA LEU A 287 3.77 7.51 -15.46
C LEU A 287 4.83 8.60 -15.19
N MET A 288 5.64 8.98 -16.18
CA MET A 288 6.57 10.12 -16.04
C MET A 288 5.84 11.42 -15.69
N ARG A 289 4.70 11.70 -16.34
CA ARG A 289 3.88 12.89 -16.03
C ARG A 289 3.38 12.85 -14.60
N TRP A 290 2.88 11.70 -14.15
CA TRP A 290 2.43 11.50 -12.78
C TRP A 290 3.56 11.70 -11.77
N PHE A 291 4.73 11.12 -12.01
CA PHE A 291 5.91 11.31 -11.17
C PHE A 291 6.33 12.77 -11.05
N LEU A 292 6.42 13.49 -12.18
CA LEU A 292 6.81 14.90 -12.18
C LEU A 292 5.74 15.81 -11.55
N TYR A 293 4.46 15.45 -11.60
CA TYR A 293 3.38 16.25 -11.03
C TYR A 293 3.18 16.00 -9.53
N PHE A 294 3.14 14.74 -9.09
CA PHE A 294 2.85 14.38 -7.70
C PHE A 294 4.10 14.30 -6.81
N MET A 295 5.29 14.07 -7.40
CA MET A 295 6.55 13.97 -6.66
C MET A 295 7.69 14.73 -7.38
N PRO A 296 7.53 16.04 -7.66
CA PRO A 296 8.48 16.83 -8.45
C PRO A 296 9.89 16.89 -7.83
N SER A 297 10.02 16.76 -6.51
CA SER A 297 11.31 16.74 -5.83
C SER A 297 12.00 15.38 -5.90
N ARG A 298 11.26 14.29 -6.09
CA ARG A 298 11.79 12.92 -6.10
C ARG A 298 12.39 12.53 -7.45
N TYR A 299 11.97 13.13 -8.54
CA TYR A 299 12.37 12.71 -9.89
C TYR A 299 12.94 13.83 -10.74
N THR A 300 13.82 13.45 -11.66
CA THR A 300 14.43 14.32 -12.65
C THR A 300 14.24 13.76 -14.05
N LEU A 301 14.06 14.65 -15.02
CA LEU A 301 14.03 14.35 -16.44
C LEU A 301 15.05 15.24 -17.15
N SER A 302 15.89 14.64 -17.99
CA SER A 302 16.83 15.34 -18.87
C SER A 302 16.77 14.75 -20.27
N VAL A 303 17.20 15.51 -21.29
CA VAL A 303 17.15 15.07 -22.70
C VAL A 303 18.51 15.23 -23.38
N PRO A 304 19.56 14.51 -22.94
CA PRO A 304 20.84 14.52 -23.63
C PRO A 304 20.72 13.86 -25.01
N ASN A 305 21.22 14.53 -26.05
CA ASN A 305 21.26 14.01 -27.43
C ASN A 305 19.89 13.50 -27.93
N HIS A 306 18.82 14.26 -27.68
CA HIS A 306 17.44 13.92 -28.07
C HIS A 306 16.87 12.63 -27.45
N SER A 307 17.48 12.11 -26.38
CA SER A 307 17.01 10.91 -25.68
C SER A 307 16.63 11.25 -24.24
N GLU A 308 15.37 11.02 -23.88
CA GLU A 308 14.90 11.20 -22.50
C GLU A 308 15.61 10.24 -21.54
N VAL A 309 16.17 10.82 -20.48
CA VAL A 309 16.78 10.14 -19.34
C VAL A 309 16.04 10.57 -18.08
N PHE A 310 15.45 9.61 -17.39
CA PHE A 310 14.64 9.82 -16.19
C PHE A 310 15.27 9.08 -15.01
N GLY A 311 15.25 9.66 -13.82
CA GLY A 311 15.79 9.01 -12.63
C GLY A 311 15.35 9.70 -11.35
N ARG A 312 15.59 9.07 -10.20
CA ARG A 312 15.41 9.72 -8.91
C ARG A 312 16.38 10.90 -8.77
N SER A 313 15.90 12.00 -8.20
CA SER A 313 16.73 13.11 -7.75
C SER A 313 17.75 12.57 -6.76
N ARG A 314 19.02 12.95 -6.91
CA ARG A 314 20.00 12.69 -5.86
C ARG A 314 19.61 13.54 -4.66
N THR A 315 19.10 12.91 -3.62
CA THR A 315 19.01 13.56 -2.31
C THR A 315 20.43 13.93 -1.93
N SER A 316 20.72 15.21 -1.74
CA SER A 316 21.96 15.62 -1.08
C SER A 316 21.89 15.05 0.34
N ILE A 317 22.61 13.95 0.58
CA ILE A 317 22.89 13.45 1.94
C ILE A 317 23.81 14.46 2.62
#